data_AF-A0A7C0WV62-F1
#
_entry.id   AF-A0A7C0WV62-F1
#
_cell.length_a   1.000
_cell.length_b   1.000
_cell.length_c   1.000
_cell.angle_alpha   90.00
_cell.angle_beta   90.00
_cell.angle_gamma   90.00
#
_symmetry.space_group_name_H-M   'P 1'
#
loop_
_entity.id
_entity.type
_entity.pdbx_description
1 polymer ?
#
loop_
_entity_poly.entity_id
_entity_poly.type
_entity_poly.pdbx_seq_one_letter_code
_entity_poly.pdbx_strand_id
1 'polypeptide(L)'
;FILTTLDTATRISRYVGTELFKFKGRIIPTLIPVILATLLALCGKWMNIWTIFGASNQLIAGLALIVVSAWLVKKGRRATFTLIPAVFMLVITVWALVYKLITFMRTKNLTLSIISVILIILALAVVWSAKFVFVRRENG
;
A
#
# COMPACT_ATOMS: atom_id res chain seq x y z
N PHE A 1 5.50 25.27 -1.15
CA PHE A 1 4.81 24.03 -0.72
C PHE A 1 4.52 23.08 -1.88
N ILE A 2 3.72 23.46 -2.88
CA ILE A 2 3.35 22.54 -3.98
C ILE A 2 4.58 22.04 -4.77
N LEU A 3 5.51 22.93 -5.12
CA LEU A 3 6.74 22.57 -5.84
C LEU A 3 7.69 21.71 -5.01
N THR A 4 7.79 21.95 -3.70
CA THR A 4 8.68 21.20 -2.80
C THR A 4 8.12 19.80 -2.50
N THR A 5 6.80 19.66 -2.35
CA THR A 5 6.16 18.34 -2.25
C THR A 5 6.22 17.58 -3.58
N LEU A 6 6.09 18.28 -4.71
CA LEU A 6 6.20 17.67 -6.03
C LEU A 6 7.61 17.12 -6.30
N ASP A 7 8.66 17.87 -5.98
CA ASP A 7 10.05 17.39 -6.08
C ASP A 7 10.28 16.16 -5.19
N THR A 8 9.78 16.19 -3.95
CA THR A 8 9.90 15.05 -3.03
C THR A 8 9.14 13.81 -3.53
N ALA A 9 7.90 13.97 -3.99
CA ALA A 9 7.09 12.88 -4.51
C ALA A 9 7.69 12.26 -5.77
N THR A 10 8.26 13.09 -6.65
CA THR A 10 8.93 12.65 -7.88
C THR A 10 10.19 11.84 -7.55
N ARG A 11 10.97 12.26 -6.54
CA ARG A 11 12.14 11.51 -6.06
C ARG A 11 11.77 10.15 -5.48
N ILE A 12 10.75 10.08 -4.61
CA ILE A 12 10.28 8.83 -4.02
C ILE A 12 9.76 7.88 -5.10
N SER A 13 8.94 8.38 -6.02
CA SER A 13 8.41 7.59 -7.15
C SER A 13 9.53 6.99 -7.99
N ARG A 14 10.60 7.76 -8.23
CA ARG A 14 11.80 7.27 -8.91
C ARG A 14 12.49 6.15 -8.12
N TYR A 15 12.72 6.32 -6.81
CA TYR A 15 13.37 5.29 -6.00
C TYR A 15 12.57 3.98 -6.01
N VAL A 16 11.26 4.06 -5.83
CA VAL A 16 10.36 2.90 -5.88
C VAL A 16 10.38 2.26 -7.28
N GLY A 17 10.31 3.06 -8.34
CA GLY A 17 10.36 2.56 -9.72
C GLY A 17 11.69 1.91 -10.09
N THR A 18 12.81 2.48 -9.66
CA THR A 18 14.14 1.88 -9.86
C THR A 18 14.26 0.55 -9.12
N GLU A 19 13.75 0.45 -7.89
CA GLU A 19 13.84 -0.77 -7.08
C GLU A 19 12.95 -1.91 -7.63
N LEU A 20 11.70 -1.59 -8.00
CA LEU A 20 10.73 -2.58 -8.48
C LEU A 20 11.08 -3.15 -9.86
N PHE A 21 11.59 -2.31 -10.77
CA PHE A 21 11.82 -2.70 -12.17
C PHE A 21 13.30 -2.83 -12.51
N LYS A 22 14.21 -2.63 -11.54
CA LYS A 22 15.69 -2.68 -11.73
C LYS A 22 16.19 -1.84 -12.90
N PHE A 23 15.52 -0.73 -13.22
CA PHE A 23 15.92 0.13 -14.35
C PHE A 23 17.27 0.79 -14.09
N LYS A 24 18.23 0.57 -14.99
CA LYS A 24 19.49 1.33 -15.02
C LYS A 24 19.25 2.67 -15.71
N GLY A 25 18.92 3.71 -14.95
CA GLY A 25 18.81 5.08 -15.48
C GLY A 25 17.92 6.00 -14.65
N ARG A 26 18.23 7.31 -14.65
CA ARG A 26 17.53 8.32 -13.85
C ARG A 26 16.22 8.80 -14.49
N ILE A 27 16.11 8.74 -15.81
CA ILE A 27 15.11 9.49 -16.58
C ILE A 27 13.79 8.71 -16.72
N ILE A 28 13.86 7.45 -17.12
CA ILE A 28 12.71 6.56 -17.35
C ILE A 28 11.83 6.37 -16.10
N PRO A 29 12.38 5.98 -14.92
CA PRO A 29 11.57 5.80 -13.71
C PRO A 29 10.99 7.11 -13.14
N THR A 30 11.44 8.27 -13.65
CA THR A 30 10.92 9.58 -13.24
C THR A 30 9.84 10.09 -14.18
N LEU A 31 9.98 9.89 -15.49
CA LEU A 31 9.01 10.35 -16.49
C LEU A 31 7.71 9.55 -16.46
N ILE A 32 7.78 8.23 -16.29
CA ILE A 32 6.59 7.36 -16.33
C ILE A 32 5.55 7.77 -15.26
N PRO A 33 5.90 7.89 -13.96
CA PRO A 33 4.93 8.29 -12.94
C PRO A 33 4.39 9.70 -13.16
N VAL A 34 5.24 10.63 -13.62
CA VAL A 34 4.88 12.04 -13.82
C VAL A 34 3.89 12.20 -14.98
N ILE A 35 4.14 11.53 -16.11
CA ILE A 35 3.23 11.53 -17.26
C ILE A 35 1.90 10.88 -16.89
N LEU A 36 1.92 9.72 -16.23
CA LEU A 36 0.70 9.05 -15.77
C LEU A 36 -0.11 9.92 -14.81
N ALA A 37 0.55 10.55 -13.83
CA ALA A 37 -0.09 11.47 -12.90
C ALA A 37 -0.71 12.68 -13.62
N THR A 38 -0.03 13.22 -14.63
CA THR A 38 -0.50 14.38 -15.43
C THR A 38 -1.70 14.00 -16.30
N LEU A 39 -1.69 12.83 -16.94
CA LEU A 39 -2.83 12.34 -17.71
C LEU A 39 -4.05 12.07 -16.83
N LEU A 40 -3.84 11.50 -15.64
CA LEU A 40 -4.91 11.22 -14.70
C LEU A 40 -5.52 12.50 -14.10
N ALA A 41 -4.67 13.51 -13.88
CA ALA A 41 -5.06 14.87 -13.52
C ALA A 41 -5.99 15.49 -14.58
N LEU A 42 -5.58 15.47 -15.85
CA LEU A 42 -6.37 16.04 -16.94
C LEU A 42 -7.71 15.31 -17.17
N CYS A 43 -7.81 14.03 -16.82
CA CYS A 43 -9.05 13.25 -16.95
C CYS A 43 -10.13 13.59 -15.90
N GLY A 44 -9.88 14.48 -14.93
CA GLY A 44 -10.89 14.86 -13.94
C GLY A 44 -11.19 13.79 -12.87
N LYS A 45 -10.46 12.66 -12.86
CA LYS A 45 -10.71 11.50 -11.96
C LYS A 45 -10.05 11.64 -10.58
N TRP A 46 -9.90 12.85 -10.08
CA TRP A 46 -9.18 13.18 -8.84
C TRP A 46 -9.73 12.45 -7.61
N MET A 47 -11.05 12.28 -7.52
CA MET A 47 -11.70 11.58 -6.39
C MET A 47 -11.27 10.10 -6.27
N ASN A 48 -11.00 9.47 -7.41
CA ASN A 48 -10.55 8.08 -7.46
C ASN A 48 -9.14 7.94 -6.90
N ILE A 49 -8.26 8.92 -7.18
CA ILE A 49 -6.91 8.99 -6.62
C ILE A 49 -6.97 9.06 -5.10
N TRP A 50 -7.83 9.93 -4.57
CA TRP A 50 -7.98 10.08 -3.11
C TRP A 50 -8.41 8.79 -2.42
N THR A 51 -9.34 8.08 -3.07
CA THR A 51 -9.88 6.82 -2.55
C THR A 51 -8.84 5.69 -2.54
N ILE A 52 -7.99 5.63 -3.57
CA ILE A 52 -6.88 4.66 -3.67
C ILE A 52 -5.77 5.04 -2.70
N PHE A 53 -5.43 6.33 -2.60
CA PHE A 53 -4.41 6.83 -1.68
C PHE A 53 -4.71 6.45 -0.22
N GLY A 54 -5.95 6.64 0.23
CA GLY A 54 -6.36 6.24 1.57
C GLY A 54 -6.21 4.73 1.83
N ALA A 55 -6.57 3.88 0.86
CA ALA A 55 -6.43 2.43 0.99
C ALA A 55 -4.96 1.98 1.02
N SER A 56 -4.11 2.55 0.16
CA SER A 56 -2.66 2.27 0.16
C SER A 56 -1.99 2.66 1.48
N ASN A 57 -2.38 3.78 2.07
CA ASN A 57 -1.82 4.22 3.36
C ASN A 57 -2.22 3.29 4.51
N GLN A 58 -3.46 2.79 4.50
CA GLN A 58 -3.92 1.81 5.49
C GLN A 58 -3.12 0.50 5.37
N LEU A 59 -2.80 0.05 4.16
CA LEU A 59 -1.96 -1.12 3.92
C LEU A 59 -0.52 -0.93 4.43
N ILE A 60 0.12 0.21 4.14
CA ILE A 60 1.49 0.50 4.62
C ILE A 60 1.50 0.61 6.14
N ALA A 61 0.49 1.24 6.75
CA ALA A 61 0.37 1.30 8.21
C ALA A 61 0.21 -0.09 8.83
N GLY A 62 -0.63 -0.95 8.25
CA GLY A 62 -0.77 -2.35 8.67
C GLY A 62 0.55 -3.11 8.59
N LEU A 63 1.28 -2.97 7.47
CA LEU A 63 2.60 -3.58 7.28
C LEU A 63 3.61 -3.08 8.32
N ALA A 64 3.68 -1.77 8.55
CA ALA A 64 4.59 -1.18 9.54
C ALA A 64 4.32 -1.72 10.95
N LEU A 65 3.05 -1.82 11.36
CA LEU A 65 2.67 -2.38 12.65
C LEU A 65 3.01 -3.87 12.77
N ILE A 66 2.86 -4.66 11.70
CA ILE A 66 3.32 -6.06 11.67
C ILE A 66 4.84 -6.13 11.85
N VAL A 67 5.60 -5.31 11.12
CA VAL A 67 7.07 -5.29 11.19
C VAL A 67 7.56 -4.88 12.58
N VAL A 68 6.96 -3.86 13.19
CA VAL A 68 7.29 -3.44 14.56
C VAL A 68 6.93 -4.54 15.57
N SER A 69 5.77 -5.19 15.40
CA SER A 69 5.37 -6.32 16.24
C SER A 69 6.35 -7.49 16.12
N ALA A 70 6.76 -7.83 14.90
CA ALA A 70 7.77 -8.85 14.62
C ALA A 70 9.09 -8.54 15.35
N TRP A 71 9.53 -7.29 15.27
CA TRP A 71 10.75 -6.82 15.90
C TRP A 71 10.69 -6.86 17.43
N LEU A 72 9.56 -6.43 18.02
CA LEU A 72 9.34 -6.50 19.47
C LEU A 72 9.34 -7.95 19.98
N VAL A 73 8.68 -8.86 19.24
CA VAL A 73 8.68 -10.29 19.55
C VAL A 73 10.11 -10.86 19.48
N LYS A 74 10.89 -10.53 18.43
CA LYS A 74 12.29 -10.94 18.30
C LYS A 74 13.15 -10.45 19.47
N LYS A 75 12.84 -9.26 20.02
CA LYS A 75 13.54 -8.68 21.17
C LYS A 75 13.07 -9.23 22.53
N GLY A 76 12.19 -10.24 22.54
CA GLY A 76 11.64 -10.85 23.76
C GLY A 76 10.68 -9.93 24.54
N ARG A 77 10.22 -8.83 23.93
CA ARG A 77 9.31 -7.87 24.57
C ARG A 77 7.85 -8.22 24.25
N ARG A 78 6.92 -7.86 25.15
CA ARG A 78 5.48 -8.02 24.93
C ARG A 78 5.04 -7.15 23.74
N ALA A 79 4.74 -7.79 22.60
CA ALA A 79 4.27 -7.11 21.39
C ALA A 79 2.75 -6.86 21.39
N THR A 80 2.04 -7.18 22.46
CA THR A 80 0.57 -7.09 22.56
C THR A 80 0.05 -5.69 22.22
N PHE A 81 0.75 -4.64 22.67
CA PHE A 81 0.40 -3.24 22.40
C PHE A 81 0.53 -2.82 20.93
N THR A 82 1.34 -3.51 20.13
CA THR A 82 1.48 -3.24 18.68
C THR A 82 0.70 -4.24 17.84
N LEU A 83 0.52 -5.46 18.32
CA LEU A 83 -0.24 -6.53 17.68
C LEU A 83 -1.74 -6.22 17.60
N ILE A 84 -2.34 -5.70 18.68
CA ILE A 84 -3.77 -5.39 18.69
C ILE A 84 -4.09 -4.31 17.63
N PRO A 85 -3.40 -3.16 17.58
CA PRO A 85 -3.57 -2.19 16.49
C PRO A 85 -3.27 -2.77 15.11
N ALA A 86 -2.25 -3.63 14.98
CA ALA A 86 -1.90 -4.25 13.69
C ALA A 86 -3.05 -5.09 13.14
N VAL A 87 -3.62 -5.97 13.96
CA VAL A 87 -4.74 -6.85 13.56
C VAL A 87 -5.97 -6.02 13.23
N PHE A 88 -6.31 -5.04 14.08
CA PHE A 88 -7.44 -4.15 13.84
C PHE A 88 -7.31 -3.38 12.52
N MET A 89 -6.12 -2.82 12.25
CA MET A 89 -5.83 -2.12 11.00
C MET A 89 -5.97 -3.04 9.79
N LEU A 90 -5.46 -4.28 9.86
CA LEU A 90 -5.60 -5.24 8.75
C LEU A 90 -7.06 -5.61 8.49
N VAL A 91 -7.84 -5.86 9.54
CA VAL A 91 -9.28 -6.19 9.42
C VAL A 91 -10.03 -5.05 8.75
N ILE A 92 -9.83 -3.81 9.21
CA ILE A 92 -10.47 -2.63 8.61
C ILE A 92 -10.03 -2.43 7.16
N THR A 93 -8.76 -2.66 6.85
CA THR A 93 -8.23 -2.48 5.50
C THR A 93 -8.84 -3.49 4.53
N VAL A 94 -8.89 -4.77 4.91
CA VAL A 94 -9.52 -5.83 4.11
C VAL A 94 -11.01 -5.55 3.94
N TRP A 95 -11.71 -5.17 5.02
CA TRP A 95 -13.13 -4.80 4.95
C TRP A 95 -13.38 -3.63 3.99
N ALA A 96 -12.60 -2.55 4.11
CA ALA A 96 -12.73 -1.37 3.26
C ALA A 96 -12.46 -1.68 1.79
N LEU A 97 -11.49 -2.56 1.49
CA LEU A 97 -11.17 -3.00 0.13
C LEU A 97 -12.29 -3.83 -0.49
N VAL A 98 -12.88 -4.76 0.27
CA VAL A 98 -14.03 -5.56 -0.19
C VAL A 98 -15.24 -4.66 -0.46
N TYR A 99 -15.54 -3.72 0.46
CA TYR A 99 -16.63 -2.76 0.28
C TYR A 99 -16.45 -1.90 -0.99
N LYS A 100 -15.22 -1.41 -1.22
CA LYS A 100 -14.89 -0.64 -2.42
C LYS A 100 -15.02 -1.47 -3.70
N LEU A 101 -14.55 -2.72 -3.70
CA LEU A 101 -14.70 -3.63 -4.83
C LEU A 101 -16.18 -3.79 -5.23
N ILE A 102 -17.06 -4.07 -4.26
CA ILE A 102 -18.50 -4.22 -4.52
C ILE A 102 -19.09 -2.92 -5.09
N THR A 103 -18.69 -1.77 -4.56
CA THR A 103 -19.14 -0.46 -5.02
C THR A 103 -18.68 -0.14 -6.45
N PHE A 104 -17.44 -0.49 -6.80
CA PHE A 104 -16.89 -0.27 -8.15
C PHE A 104 -17.47 -1.22 -9.19
N MET A 105 -17.78 -2.46 -8.79
CA MET A 105 -18.50 -3.41 -9.64
C MET A 105 -19.92 -2.91 -9.97
N ARG A 106 -20.61 -2.29 -9.00
CA ARG A 106 -21.93 -1.69 -9.23
C ARG A 106 -21.91 -0.43 -10.11
N THR A 107 -20.83 0.35 -10.05
CA THR A 107 -20.68 1.60 -10.83
C THR A 107 -20.04 1.39 -12.21
N LYS A 108 -19.82 0.14 -12.65
CA LYS A 108 -19.17 -0.23 -13.94
C LYS A 108 -17.80 0.42 -14.18
N ASN A 109 -17.12 0.89 -13.14
CA ASN A 109 -15.81 1.52 -13.24
C ASN A 109 -14.69 0.47 -13.30
N LEU A 110 -14.46 -0.10 -14.49
CA LEU A 110 -13.49 -1.18 -14.73
C LEU A 110 -12.09 -0.86 -14.20
N THR A 111 -11.60 0.37 -14.40
CA THR A 111 -10.26 0.80 -13.95
C THR A 111 -10.09 0.67 -12.43
N LEU A 112 -11.07 1.12 -11.65
CA LEU A 112 -10.99 1.07 -10.18
C LEU A 112 -11.23 -0.33 -9.64
N SER A 113 -12.02 -1.14 -10.34
CA SER A 113 -12.24 -2.53 -9.98
C SER A 113 -10.92 -3.33 -10.06
N ILE A 114 -10.17 -3.19 -11.16
CA ILE A 114 -8.86 -3.85 -11.33
C ILE A 114 -7.88 -3.42 -10.22
N ILE A 115 -7.78 -2.12 -9.94
CA ILE A 115 -6.89 -1.61 -8.89
C ILE A 115 -7.31 -2.16 -7.51
N SER A 116 -8.61 -2.27 -7.24
CA SER A 116 -9.11 -2.80 -5.96
C SER A 116 -8.78 -4.29 -5.80
N VAL A 117 -8.88 -5.08 -6.88
CA VAL A 117 -8.46 -6.49 -6.88
C VAL A 117 -6.97 -6.62 -6.56
N ILE A 118 -6.12 -5.81 -7.20
CA ILE A 118 -4.67 -5.79 -6.93
C ILE A 118 -4.40 -5.46 -5.45
N LEU A 119 -5.09 -4.45 -4.90
CA LEU A 119 -4.92 -4.07 -3.49
C LEU A 119 -5.42 -5.15 -2.53
N ILE A 120 -6.47 -5.91 -2.87
CA ILE A 120 -6.92 -7.06 -2.09
C ILE A 120 -5.84 -8.16 -2.08
N ILE A 121 -5.23 -8.45 -3.23
CA ILE A 121 -4.14 -9.42 -3.32
C ILE A 121 -2.95 -8.98 -2.44
N LEU A 122 -2.58 -7.69 -2.48
CA LEU A 122 -1.55 -7.15 -1.59
C LEU A 122 -1.94 -7.28 -0.11
N ALA A 123 -3.19 -6.95 0.25
CA ALA A 123 -3.67 -7.09 1.62
C ALA A 123 -3.54 -8.53 2.13
N LEU A 124 -3.92 -9.51 1.30
CA LEU A 124 -3.76 -10.94 1.60
C LEU A 124 -2.29 -11.34 1.75
N ALA A 125 -1.40 -10.82 0.89
CA ALA A 125 0.03 -11.06 1.01
C ALA A 125 0.62 -10.52 2.32
N VAL A 126 0.14 -9.36 2.79
CA VAL A 126 0.53 -8.78 4.09
C VAL A 126 0.03 -9.66 5.25
N VAL A 127 -1.21 -10.15 5.18
CA VAL A 127 -1.75 -11.09 6.18
C VAL A 127 -0.94 -12.40 6.21
N TRP A 128 -0.53 -12.91 5.04
CA TRP A 128 0.31 -14.10 4.96
C TRP A 128 1.70 -13.87 5.56
N SER A 129 2.30 -12.71 5.28
CA SER A 129 3.59 -12.29 5.84
C SER A 129 3.52 -12.19 7.37
N ALA A 130 2.41 -11.66 7.90
CA ALA A 130 2.18 -11.60 9.34
C ALA A 130 2.13 -13.01 9.95
N LYS A 131 1.35 -13.94 9.38
CA LYS A 131 1.31 -15.32 9.85
C LYS A 131 2.70 -15.98 9.83
N PHE A 132 3.44 -15.82 8.74
CA PHE A 132 4.79 -16.38 8.59
C PHE A 132 5.75 -15.90 9.69
N VAL A 133 5.71 -14.61 10.02
CA VAL A 133 6.53 -14.01 11.08
C VAL A 133 6.24 -14.63 12.45
N PHE A 134 4.97 -14.86 12.79
CA PHE A 134 4.60 -15.42 14.09
C PHE A 134 4.80 -16.93 14.18
N VAL A 135 4.54 -17.68 13.09
CA VAL A 135 4.74 -19.15 13.03
C VAL A 135 6.22 -19.53 13.16
N ARG A 136 7.16 -18.69 12.69
CA ARG A 136 8.60 -18.97 12.79
C ARG A 136 9.14 -18.97 14.23
N ARG A 137 8.33 -18.59 15.22
CA ARG A 137 8.65 -18.69 16.65
C ARG A 137 8.20 -20.01 17.28
N GLU A 138 7.33 -20.78 16.64
CA GLU A 138 6.89 -22.09 17.16
C GLU A 138 7.94 -23.19 16.89
N ASN A 139 8.86 -22.95 15.95
CA ASN A 139 9.87 -23.91 15.49
C ASN A 139 11.33 -23.57 15.88
N GLY A 140 11.56 -22.68 16.85
CA GLY A 140 12.92 -22.32 17.31
C GLY A 140 12.92 -21.79 18.73
#